data_AF-A0A9D4LGD6-F1
#
_entry.id   AF-A0A9D4LGD6-F1
#
_cell.length_a   1.000
_cell.length_b   1.000
_cell.length_c   1.000
_cell.angle_alpha   90.00
_cell.angle_beta   90.00
_cell.angle_gamma   90.00
#
_symmetry.space_group_name_H-M   'P 1'
#
loop_
_entity.id
_entity.type
_entity.pdbx_description
1 polymer ?
#
loop_
_entity_poly.entity_id
_entity_poly.type
_entity_poly.pdbx_seq_one_letter_code
_entity_poly.pdbx_strand_id
1 'polypeptide(L)'
;MSNPFYTNSNPFENDEDNHTIRRNQPKRDEMSKDEQIQRMMQEIEESEQRQLESTRRALASIDDSERIGIATAEELLLQKEQLNNIEAKTGKINQDLKQTQKSITSVKSIFGGIKNWWNGDKDKEPTDSKSAVQGPSKLEKTIEEQNKSRPHPRERFQTDDGHGFYEEENLDSKFMQGARNPQAQQYFKPVTNSKREERVNENLDLMSEGMSRLKGLAIGLGDEIKTQNEQLDRINVQVGRADIKITDQNRQMRGILK
;
A
#
# COMPACT_ATOMS: atom_id res chain seq x y z
N MET A 1 10.58 -15.18 52.12
CA MET A 1 10.88 -16.63 52.12
C MET A 1 9.67 -17.27 52.81
N SER A 2 8.85 -18.14 52.24
CA SER A 2 9.11 -19.22 51.28
C SER A 2 7.77 -19.69 50.68
N ASN A 3 7.75 -20.09 49.41
CA ASN A 3 6.75 -21.02 48.85
C ASN A 3 7.23 -22.45 49.12
N PRO A 4 6.34 -23.44 49.30
CA PRO A 4 6.27 -24.47 48.25
C PRO A 4 4.87 -25.11 48.03
N PHE A 5 4.83 -25.91 46.97
CA PHE A 5 3.73 -26.42 46.16
C PHE A 5 2.98 -27.65 46.72
N TYR A 6 1.87 -27.95 46.02
CA TYR A 6 1.14 -29.22 45.82
C TYR A 6 -0.04 -29.57 46.75
N THR A 7 -1.26 -29.46 46.21
CA THR A 7 -2.28 -30.51 46.39
C THR A 7 -2.86 -30.86 45.02
N ASN A 8 -2.27 -31.89 44.41
CA ASN A 8 -2.87 -32.64 43.33
C ASN A 8 -3.78 -33.69 44.00
N SER A 9 -5.09 -33.43 44.05
CA SER A 9 -6.08 -34.41 44.51
C SER A 9 -7.10 -34.59 43.39
N ASN A 10 -7.11 -35.83 42.90
CA ASN A 10 -7.74 -36.31 41.68
C ASN A 10 -9.28 -36.36 41.84
N PRO A 11 -10.08 -35.86 40.89
CA PRO A 11 -11.53 -35.70 41.05
C PRO A 11 -12.35 -36.99 40.78
N PHE A 12 -11.73 -38.17 40.91
CA PHE A 12 -12.34 -39.47 40.55
C PHE A 12 -12.40 -40.49 41.71
N GLU A 13 -12.14 -40.07 42.95
CA GLU A 13 -12.41 -40.92 44.11
C GLU A 13 -13.91 -40.89 44.42
N ASN A 14 -14.60 -41.92 43.93
CA ASN A 14 -15.95 -42.28 44.28
C ASN A 14 -15.96 -42.81 45.71
N ASP A 15 -16.47 -42.02 46.66
CA ASP A 15 -16.98 -42.56 47.91
C ASP A 15 -18.51 -42.70 47.77
N GLU A 16 -18.91 -43.94 47.52
CA GLU A 16 -20.28 -44.41 47.70
C GLU A 16 -20.68 -44.32 49.19
N ASP A 17 -21.98 -44.19 49.41
CA ASP A 17 -22.71 -44.35 50.68
C ASP A 17 -22.81 -43.15 51.64
N ASN A 18 -23.81 -42.29 51.39
CA ASN A 18 -24.63 -41.80 52.51
C ASN A 18 -26.09 -41.55 52.11
N HIS A 19 -26.97 -42.42 52.59
CA HIS A 19 -28.41 -42.29 52.49
C HIS A 19 -28.95 -41.13 53.35
N THR A 20 -30.05 -40.54 52.84
CA THR A 20 -31.04 -39.70 53.55
C THR A 20 -30.61 -38.31 54.03
N ILE A 21 -31.06 -37.26 53.32
CA ILE A 21 -32.06 -36.28 53.79
C ILE A 21 -32.77 -35.68 52.56
N ARG A 22 -34.09 -35.89 52.44
CA ARG A 22 -34.95 -35.14 51.51
C ARG A 22 -34.92 -33.66 51.90
N ARG A 23 -34.04 -32.87 51.27
CA ARG A 23 -34.07 -31.41 51.32
C ARG A 23 -34.93 -30.94 50.15
N ASN A 24 -36.04 -30.25 50.43
CA ASN A 24 -36.78 -29.48 49.44
C ASN A 24 -35.80 -28.58 48.68
N GLN A 25 -35.35 -29.01 47.50
CA GLN A 25 -34.76 -28.11 46.53
C GLN A 25 -35.93 -27.30 45.95
N PRO A 26 -35.88 -25.96 45.91
CA PRO A 26 -36.78 -25.23 45.06
C PRO A 26 -36.58 -25.80 43.66
N LYS A 27 -37.67 -26.23 43.00
CA LYS A 27 -37.64 -26.52 41.57
C LYS A 27 -36.96 -25.30 40.94
N ARG A 28 -35.78 -25.49 40.35
CA ARG A 28 -35.24 -24.45 39.46
C ARG A 28 -36.36 -24.25 38.45
N ASP A 29 -36.88 -23.03 38.36
CA ASP A 29 -37.82 -22.69 37.30
C ASP A 29 -37.08 -22.99 35.99
N GLU A 30 -37.35 -24.18 35.42
CA GLU A 30 -36.91 -24.55 34.10
C GLU A 30 -37.55 -23.53 33.18
N MET A 31 -36.76 -22.54 32.78
CA MET A 31 -37.15 -21.51 31.83
C MET A 31 -37.87 -22.21 30.69
N SER A 32 -39.12 -21.82 30.42
CA SER A 32 -39.94 -22.51 29.44
C SER A 32 -39.17 -22.58 28.11
N LYS A 33 -39.29 -23.66 27.35
CA LYS A 33 -38.64 -23.77 26.04
C LYS A 33 -38.95 -22.55 25.17
N ASP A 34 -40.14 -21.98 25.32
CA ASP A 34 -40.58 -20.78 24.63
C ASP A 34 -39.80 -19.53 25.07
N GLU A 35 -39.52 -19.38 26.37
CA GLU A 35 -38.71 -18.27 26.90
C GLU A 35 -37.24 -18.39 26.49
N GLN A 36 -36.70 -19.61 26.41
CA GLN A 36 -35.34 -19.85 25.90
C GLN A 36 -35.24 -19.50 24.41
N ILE A 37 -36.24 -19.89 23.61
CA ILE A 37 -36.31 -19.54 22.18
C ILE A 37 -36.41 -18.02 22.00
N GLN A 38 -37.24 -17.33 22.80
CA GLN A 38 -37.37 -15.88 22.73
C GLN A 38 -36.06 -15.15 23.06
N ARG A 39 -35.34 -15.57 24.11
CA ARG A 39 -34.02 -15.01 24.45
C ARG A 39 -33.00 -15.25 23.33
N MET A 40 -32.99 -16.45 22.77
CA MET A 40 -32.11 -16.79 21.66
C MET A 40 -32.41 -15.94 20.42
N MET A 41 -33.68 -15.75 20.07
CA MET A 41 -34.08 -14.88 18.96
C MET A 41 -33.64 -13.43 19.18
N GLN A 42 -33.80 -12.90 20.40
CA GLN A 42 -33.35 -11.55 20.73
C GLN A 42 -31.82 -11.42 20.61
N GLU A 43 -31.07 -12.40 21.12
CA GLU A 43 -29.60 -12.40 21.04
C GLU A 43 -29.11 -12.44 19.59
N ILE A 44 -29.78 -13.22 18.75
CA ILE A 44 -29.50 -13.28 17.31
C ILE A 44 -29.77 -11.93 16.65
N GLU A 45 -30.92 -11.29 16.90
CA GLU A 45 -31.24 -9.99 16.31
C GLU A 45 -30.23 -8.91 16.73
N GLU A 46 -29.86 -8.87 18.01
CA GLU A 46 -28.84 -7.94 18.49
C GLU A 46 -27.46 -8.22 17.85
N SER A 47 -27.11 -9.48 17.64
CA SER A 47 -25.87 -9.88 16.95
C SER A 47 -25.87 -9.42 15.49
N GLU A 48 -26.97 -9.65 14.76
CA GLU A 48 -27.13 -9.21 13.37
C GLU A 48 -27.03 -7.68 13.25
N GLN A 49 -27.63 -6.93 14.17
CA GLN A 49 -27.54 -5.46 14.17
C GLN A 49 -26.10 -4.98 14.37
N ARG A 50 -25.37 -5.59 15.33
CA ARG A 50 -23.95 -5.27 15.55
C ARG A 50 -23.09 -5.59 14.33
N GLN A 51 -23.35 -6.70 13.64
CA GLN A 51 -22.64 -7.06 12.41
C GLN A 51 -22.92 -6.07 11.28
N LEU A 52 -24.17 -5.66 11.09
CA LEU A 52 -24.54 -4.68 10.09
C LEU A 52 -23.91 -3.31 10.35
N GLU A 53 -23.89 -2.87 11.61
CA GLU A 53 -23.23 -1.61 11.97
C GLU A 53 -21.72 -1.69 11.78
N SER A 54 -21.10 -2.82 12.16
CA SER A 54 -19.68 -3.06 11.97
C SER A 54 -19.28 -3.00 10.49
N THR A 55 -20.03 -3.69 9.62
CA THR A 55 -19.76 -3.68 8.16
C THR A 55 -19.92 -2.28 7.55
N ARG A 56 -20.90 -1.48 7.99
CA ARG A 56 -21.05 -0.09 7.56
C ARG A 56 -19.86 0.79 7.96
N ARG A 57 -19.39 0.67 9.20
CA ARG A 57 -18.20 1.40 9.67
C ARG A 57 -16.96 0.99 8.89
N ALA A 58 -16.81 -0.30 8.61
CA ALA A 58 -15.69 -0.81 7.84
C ALA A 58 -15.70 -0.31 6.38
N LEU A 59 -16.87 -0.28 5.73
CA LEU A 59 -17.02 0.32 4.40
C LEU A 59 -16.63 1.79 4.37
N ALA A 60 -17.11 2.59 5.33
CA ALA A 60 -16.73 3.99 5.44
C ALA A 60 -15.22 4.16 5.62
N SER A 61 -14.60 3.32 6.47
CA SER A 61 -13.15 3.33 6.67
C SER A 61 -12.37 2.95 5.41
N ILE A 62 -12.88 2.03 4.60
CA ILE A 62 -12.27 1.63 3.33
C ILE A 62 -12.32 2.78 2.33
N ASP A 63 -13.49 3.42 2.18
CA ASP A 63 -13.67 4.57 1.28
C ASP A 63 -12.77 5.75 1.68
N ASP A 64 -12.67 6.06 2.97
CA ASP A 64 -11.79 7.10 3.48
C ASP A 64 -10.31 6.76 3.23
N SER A 65 -9.93 5.51 3.43
CA SER A 65 -8.56 5.03 3.15
C SER A 65 -8.23 5.12 1.66
N GLU A 66 -9.19 4.82 0.78
CA GLU A 66 -9.00 4.89 -0.67
C GLU A 66 -8.77 6.33 -1.11
N ARG A 67 -9.58 7.28 -0.61
CA ARG A 67 -9.41 8.71 -0.90
C ARG A 67 -8.03 9.21 -0.47
N ILE A 68 -7.59 8.86 0.73
CA ILE A 68 -6.27 9.23 1.24
C ILE A 68 -5.17 8.57 0.38
N GLY A 69 -5.35 7.31 0.01
CA GLY A 69 -4.42 6.58 -0.85
C GLY A 69 -4.26 7.20 -2.24
N ILE A 70 -5.36 7.61 -2.87
CA ILE A 70 -5.35 8.30 -4.17
C ILE A 70 -4.63 9.64 -4.07
N ALA A 71 -4.98 10.47 -3.07
CA ALA A 71 -4.31 11.76 -2.88
C ALA A 71 -2.80 11.58 -2.63
N THR A 72 -2.42 10.54 -1.88
CA THR A 72 -1.00 10.20 -1.67
C THR A 72 -0.32 9.77 -2.97
N ALA A 73 -1.04 9.02 -3.82
CA ALA A 73 -0.53 8.57 -5.10
C ALA A 73 -0.28 9.73 -6.07
N GLU A 74 -1.20 10.69 -6.13
CA GLU A 74 -1.04 11.92 -6.92
C GLU A 74 0.18 12.73 -6.46
N GLU A 75 0.37 12.89 -5.15
CA GLU A 75 1.51 13.59 -4.58
C GLU A 75 2.84 12.88 -4.92
N LEU A 76 2.89 11.54 -4.87
CA LEU A 76 4.07 10.79 -5.30
C LEU A 76 4.40 10.99 -6.79
N LEU A 77 3.39 11.10 -7.65
CA LEU A 77 3.61 11.40 -9.07
C LEU A 77 4.21 12.80 -9.27
N LEU A 78 3.73 13.80 -8.53
CA LEU A 78 4.32 15.14 -8.55
C LEU A 78 5.77 15.13 -8.05
N GLN A 79 6.06 14.39 -6.97
CA GLN A 79 7.42 14.25 -6.45
C GLN A 79 8.35 13.56 -7.44
N LYS A 80 7.87 12.57 -8.18
CA LYS A 80 8.63 11.90 -9.25
C LYS A 80 9.12 12.89 -10.31
N GLU A 81 8.26 13.79 -10.77
CA GLU A 81 8.65 14.83 -11.73
C GLU A 81 9.71 15.77 -11.17
N GLN A 82 9.60 16.14 -9.89
CA GLN A 82 10.61 16.95 -9.22
C GLN A 82 11.96 16.23 -9.14
N LEU A 83 11.98 14.95 -8.77
CA LEU A 83 13.20 14.15 -8.72
C LEU A 83 13.84 13.99 -10.11
N ASN A 84 13.03 13.77 -11.16
CA ASN A 84 13.52 13.73 -12.54
C ASN A 84 14.21 15.05 -12.94
N ASN A 85 13.61 16.19 -12.57
CA ASN A 85 14.18 17.50 -12.82
C ASN A 85 15.50 17.71 -12.05
N ILE A 86 15.58 17.25 -10.81
CA ILE A 86 16.80 17.34 -9.99
C ILE A 86 17.89 16.46 -10.58
N GLU A 87 17.60 15.21 -10.97
CA GLU A 87 18.56 14.30 -11.59
C GLU A 87 19.11 14.88 -12.89
N ALA A 88 18.24 15.42 -13.76
CA ALA A 88 18.65 16.05 -15.02
C ALA A 88 19.54 17.28 -14.78
N LYS A 89 19.16 18.18 -13.85
CA LYS A 89 19.96 19.36 -13.49
C LYS A 89 21.31 18.96 -12.90
N THR A 90 21.35 17.95 -12.04
CA THR A 90 22.60 17.47 -11.41
C THR A 90 23.52 16.81 -12.43
N GLY A 91 22.97 16.07 -13.40
CA GLY A 91 23.71 15.55 -14.54
C GLY A 91 24.33 16.67 -15.38
N LYS A 92 23.55 17.70 -15.70
CA LYS A 92 24.03 18.89 -16.42
C LYS A 92 25.15 19.60 -15.66
N ILE A 93 25.00 19.84 -14.37
CA ILE A 93 26.05 20.44 -13.53
C ILE A 93 27.35 19.61 -13.64
N ASN A 94 27.27 18.29 -13.56
CA ASN A 94 28.45 17.44 -13.69
C ASN A 94 29.13 17.55 -15.07
N GLN A 95 28.36 17.71 -16.14
CA GLN A 95 28.86 17.92 -17.50
C GLN A 95 29.50 19.32 -17.64
N ASP A 96 28.82 20.35 -17.15
CA ASP A 96 29.30 21.73 -17.17
C ASP A 96 30.62 21.83 -16.41
N LEU A 97 30.73 21.22 -15.23
CA LEU A 97 31.99 21.16 -14.47
C LEU A 97 33.09 20.43 -15.25
N LYS A 98 32.78 19.41 -16.04
CA LYS A 98 33.79 18.75 -16.90
C LYS A 98 34.30 19.70 -17.98
N GLN A 99 33.43 20.51 -18.56
CA GLN A 99 33.81 21.54 -19.53
C GLN A 99 34.60 22.66 -18.87
N THR A 100 34.15 23.15 -17.71
CA THR A 100 34.86 24.15 -16.89
C THR A 100 36.27 23.69 -16.55
N GLN A 101 36.48 22.40 -16.24
CA GLN A 101 37.83 21.89 -15.99
C GLN A 101 38.74 22.02 -17.22
N LYS A 102 38.23 21.73 -18.42
CA LYS A 102 38.99 21.89 -19.67
C LYS A 102 39.36 23.36 -19.88
N SER A 103 38.41 24.27 -19.66
CA SER A 103 38.64 25.72 -19.77
C SER A 103 39.66 26.23 -18.75
N ILE A 104 39.60 25.77 -17.49
CA ILE A 104 40.59 26.11 -16.45
C ILE A 104 41.99 25.63 -16.87
N THR A 105 42.10 24.41 -17.40
CA THR A 105 43.37 23.88 -17.92
C THR A 105 43.89 24.70 -19.11
N SER A 106 43.02 25.12 -20.04
CA SER A 106 43.45 25.96 -21.17
C SER A 106 43.86 27.37 -20.75
N VAL A 107 43.19 27.97 -19.75
CA VAL A 107 43.60 29.29 -19.24
C VAL A 107 44.99 29.19 -18.60
N LYS A 108 45.28 28.13 -17.83
CA LYS A 108 46.63 27.89 -17.30
C LYS A 108 47.70 27.77 -18.39
N SER A 109 47.38 27.17 -19.54
CA SER A 109 48.37 26.95 -20.60
C SER A 109 48.69 28.19 -21.43
N ILE A 110 47.77 29.16 -21.54
CA ILE A 110 47.98 30.41 -22.31
C ILE A 110 48.98 31.33 -21.61
N PHE A 111 49.05 31.34 -20.27
CA PHE A 111 50.04 32.12 -19.52
C PHE A 111 51.47 31.54 -19.58
N GLY A 112 51.69 30.39 -20.23
CA GLY A 112 52.98 29.70 -20.24
C GLY A 112 53.52 29.20 -21.59
N GLY A 113 52.81 29.33 -22.71
CA GLY A 113 53.30 28.74 -23.97
C GLY A 113 52.53 29.08 -25.24
N ILE A 114 52.90 30.20 -25.88
CA ILE A 114 52.35 30.65 -27.18
C ILE A 114 52.96 29.89 -28.38
N LYS A 115 53.19 28.57 -28.32
CA LYS A 115 53.80 27.86 -29.46
C LYS A 115 53.11 26.60 -29.97
N ASN A 116 52.08 26.08 -29.31
CA ASN A 116 51.50 24.78 -29.70
C ASN A 116 50.03 24.81 -30.16
N TRP A 117 49.47 25.98 -30.48
CA TRP A 117 48.06 26.13 -30.87
C TRP A 117 47.79 26.00 -32.38
N TRP A 118 48.75 25.49 -33.17
CA TRP A 118 48.63 25.42 -34.63
C TRP A 118 48.87 24.01 -35.19
N ASN A 119 48.30 22.99 -34.55
CA ASN A 119 48.06 21.70 -35.21
C ASN A 119 46.79 21.07 -34.62
N GLY A 120 45.76 20.99 -35.46
CA GLY A 120 44.43 20.49 -35.11
C GLY A 120 44.36 18.97 -34.98
N ASP A 121 43.20 18.47 -34.55
CA ASP A 121 42.24 17.85 -35.46
C ASP A 121 40.92 17.51 -34.74
N LYS A 122 39.85 17.62 -35.52
CA LYS A 122 38.53 16.94 -35.53
C LYS A 122 37.64 16.88 -34.28
N ASP A 123 36.52 17.55 -34.47
CA ASP A 123 35.24 17.41 -33.80
C ASP A 123 34.81 15.94 -33.62
N LYS A 124 34.38 15.62 -32.41
CA LYS A 124 33.47 14.50 -32.14
C LYS A 124 32.26 15.09 -31.44
N GLU A 125 31.11 15.03 -32.12
CA GLU A 125 29.80 15.34 -31.57
C GLU A 125 29.57 14.56 -30.26
N PRO A 126 29.01 15.20 -29.21
CA PRO A 126 28.45 14.47 -28.09
C PRO A 126 27.15 13.82 -28.55
N THR A 127 27.10 12.50 -28.54
CA THR A 127 25.88 11.72 -28.73
C THR A 127 24.87 12.08 -27.64
N ASP A 128 23.77 12.70 -28.05
CA ASP A 128 22.57 12.90 -27.24
C ASP A 128 22.13 11.57 -26.63
N SER A 129 22.32 11.44 -25.32
CA SER A 129 21.63 10.43 -24.53
C SER A 129 20.16 10.85 -24.46
N LYS A 130 19.37 10.39 -25.43
CA LYS A 130 17.90 10.41 -25.37
C LYS A 130 17.48 9.75 -24.07
N SER A 131 17.01 10.55 -23.12
CA SER A 131 16.30 10.06 -21.95
C SER A 131 15.15 9.20 -22.45
N ALA A 132 15.24 7.89 -22.20
CA ALA A 132 14.15 6.98 -22.46
C ALA A 132 12.93 7.51 -21.69
N VAL A 133 11.90 7.89 -22.42
CA VAL A 133 10.59 8.22 -21.87
C VAL A 133 10.15 6.99 -21.10
N GLN A 134 10.25 7.03 -19.77
CA GLN A 134 9.64 6.02 -18.93
C GLN A 134 8.15 6.10 -19.19
N GLY A 135 7.57 5.01 -19.69
CA GLY A 135 6.12 4.89 -19.84
C GLY A 135 5.42 5.11 -18.49
N PRO A 136 4.07 5.21 -18.51
CA PRO A 136 3.30 5.57 -17.32
C PRO A 136 3.67 4.65 -16.16
N SER A 137 3.89 5.26 -14.98
CA SER A 137 4.29 4.50 -13.78
C SER A 137 3.28 3.40 -13.50
N LYS A 138 3.70 2.28 -12.92
CA LYS A 138 2.74 1.29 -12.41
C LYS A 138 1.69 1.94 -11.51
N LEU A 139 2.11 2.95 -10.72
CA LEU A 139 1.21 3.73 -9.87
C LEU A 139 0.15 4.49 -10.70
N GLU A 140 0.55 5.11 -11.80
CA GLU A 140 -0.35 5.84 -12.70
C GLU A 140 -1.39 4.91 -13.32
N LYS A 141 -0.97 3.71 -13.76
CA LYS A 141 -1.88 2.66 -14.23
C LYS A 141 -2.84 2.20 -13.15
N THR A 142 -2.35 2.02 -11.92
CA THR A 142 -3.20 1.66 -10.79
C THR A 142 -4.24 2.73 -10.50
N ILE A 143 -3.88 4.02 -10.51
CA ILE A 143 -4.84 5.12 -10.33
C ILE A 143 -5.88 5.14 -11.47
N GLU A 144 -5.45 4.96 -12.72
CA GLU A 144 -6.37 4.91 -13.87
C GLU A 144 -7.34 3.72 -13.78
N GLU A 145 -6.85 2.54 -13.41
CA GLU A 145 -7.67 1.34 -13.20
C GLU A 145 -8.66 1.54 -12.03
N GLN A 146 -8.23 2.19 -10.94
CA GLN A 146 -9.10 2.52 -9.81
C GLN A 146 -10.22 3.48 -10.20
N ASN A 147 -9.90 4.51 -10.98
CA ASN A 147 -10.88 5.48 -11.45
C ASN A 147 -11.91 4.86 -12.41
N LYS A 148 -11.52 3.87 -13.21
CA LYS A 148 -12.44 3.10 -14.07
C LYS A 148 -13.32 2.12 -13.29
N SER A 149 -12.85 1.67 -12.12
CA SER A 149 -13.53 0.68 -11.29
C SER A 149 -14.49 1.30 -10.26
N ARG A 150 -14.67 2.63 -10.22
CA ARG A 150 -15.64 3.27 -9.32
C ARG A 150 -17.04 3.17 -9.92
N PRO A 151 -17.97 2.38 -9.37
CA PRO A 151 -19.38 2.65 -9.59
C PRO A 151 -19.68 4.03 -8.97
N HIS A 152 -20.17 4.98 -9.78
CA HIS A 152 -20.57 6.28 -9.26
C HIS A 152 -21.58 6.07 -8.11
N PRO A 153 -21.47 6.79 -6.97
CA PRO A 153 -22.43 6.66 -5.86
C PRO A 153 -23.91 6.91 -6.25
N ARG A 154 -24.14 7.49 -7.44
CA ARG A 154 -25.46 7.78 -8.00
C ARG A 154 -26.10 6.62 -8.77
N GLU A 155 -25.38 5.53 -9.04
CA GLU A 155 -25.91 4.35 -9.75
C GLU A 155 -26.31 3.21 -8.80
N ARG A 156 -26.32 3.44 -7.48
CA ARG A 156 -26.81 2.44 -6.50
C ARG A 156 -28.34 2.41 -6.34
N PHE A 157 -29.09 3.12 -7.18
CA PHE A 157 -30.56 3.13 -7.18
C PHE A 157 -31.12 3.02 -8.61
N GLN A 158 -30.77 1.94 -9.29
CA GLN A 158 -31.38 1.39 -10.51
C GLN A 158 -30.48 0.17 -10.82
N THR A 159 -30.90 -1.08 -10.84
CA THR A 159 -32.19 -1.65 -11.22
C THR A 159 -32.40 -3.01 -10.55
N ASP A 160 -33.66 -3.42 -10.49
CA ASP A 160 -34.09 -4.81 -10.50
C ASP A 160 -33.59 -5.46 -11.82
N ASP A 161 -33.65 -6.78 -11.93
CA ASP A 161 -33.33 -7.57 -13.13
C ASP A 161 -31.86 -8.00 -13.28
N GLY A 162 -31.67 -9.32 -13.24
CA GLY A 162 -30.39 -9.99 -13.39
C GLY A 162 -29.83 -9.96 -14.81
N HIS A 163 -28.54 -10.31 -14.85
CA HIS A 163 -27.66 -10.56 -16.01
C HIS A 163 -26.83 -9.37 -16.51
N GLY A 164 -25.51 -9.47 -16.24
CA GLY A 164 -24.49 -9.33 -17.29
C GLY A 164 -23.56 -8.14 -17.13
N PHE A 165 -22.31 -8.41 -16.70
CA PHE A 165 -21.12 -7.82 -17.33
C PHE A 165 -19.83 -8.56 -16.87
N TYR A 166 -19.65 -9.80 -17.32
CA TYR A 166 -18.32 -10.42 -17.31
C TYR A 166 -17.86 -10.49 -18.76
N GLU A 167 -16.97 -9.59 -19.16
CA GLU A 167 -16.12 -9.80 -20.33
C GLU A 167 -14.68 -9.91 -19.84
N GLU A 168 -14.08 -11.00 -20.26
CA GLU A 168 -12.97 -11.70 -19.65
C GLU A 168 -11.66 -11.23 -20.30
N GLU A 169 -10.80 -10.53 -19.56
CA GLU A 169 -9.36 -10.51 -19.86
C GLU A 169 -8.54 -10.98 -18.66
N ASN A 170 -7.81 -12.05 -18.94
CA ASN A 170 -7.20 -13.02 -18.04
C ASN A 170 -5.93 -12.53 -17.32
N LEU A 171 -6.01 -11.42 -16.56
CA LEU A 171 -4.90 -10.95 -15.71
C LEU A 171 -5.17 -11.14 -14.21
N ASP A 172 -6.43 -11.26 -13.80
CA ASP A 172 -6.83 -11.25 -12.38
C ASP A 172 -6.87 -12.65 -11.72
N SER A 173 -7.13 -13.70 -12.50
CA SER A 173 -7.33 -15.07 -11.98
C SER A 173 -6.07 -15.69 -11.37
N LYS A 174 -4.89 -15.36 -11.91
CA LYS A 174 -3.61 -15.95 -11.48
C LYS A 174 -2.99 -15.27 -10.27
N PHE A 175 -3.31 -13.98 -10.05
CA PHE A 175 -2.85 -13.23 -8.88
C PHE A 175 -3.71 -13.50 -7.65
N MET A 176 -5.01 -13.78 -7.84
CA MET A 176 -5.94 -14.17 -6.78
C MET A 176 -5.82 -15.63 -6.32
N GLN A 177 -5.11 -16.49 -7.06
CA GLN A 177 -4.99 -17.93 -6.76
C GLN A 177 -4.27 -18.21 -5.42
N GLY A 178 -3.38 -17.31 -4.97
CA GLY A 178 -2.70 -17.42 -3.68
C GLY A 178 -3.48 -16.84 -2.49
N ALA A 179 -4.49 -16.01 -2.73
CA ALA A 179 -5.33 -15.40 -1.70
C ALA A 179 -6.66 -16.16 -1.50
N ARG A 180 -7.09 -16.93 -2.50
CA ARG A 180 -8.24 -17.84 -2.40
C ARG A 180 -7.78 -19.18 -1.84
N ASN A 181 -7.68 -19.28 -0.52
CA ASN A 181 -7.69 -20.57 0.13
C ASN A 181 -9.13 -21.15 -0.02
N PRO A 182 -9.35 -22.28 -0.72
CA PRO A 182 -10.68 -22.87 -0.86
C PRO A 182 -11.29 -23.31 0.49
N GLN A 183 -10.49 -23.32 1.57
CA GLN A 183 -10.97 -23.55 2.94
C GLN A 183 -11.33 -22.26 3.71
N ALA A 184 -10.97 -21.07 3.21
CA ALA A 184 -11.32 -19.79 3.82
C ALA A 184 -12.69 -19.27 3.37
N GLN A 185 -13.33 -19.94 2.40
CA GLN A 185 -14.76 -19.82 2.12
C GLN A 185 -15.58 -20.58 3.17
N GLN A 186 -15.36 -20.30 4.45
CA GLN A 186 -16.48 -20.36 5.38
C GLN A 186 -17.30 -19.10 5.13
N TYR A 187 -18.03 -19.11 4.00
CA TYR A 187 -19.24 -18.32 3.89
C TYR A 187 -20.02 -18.56 5.17
N PHE A 188 -20.31 -17.50 5.92
CA PHE A 188 -21.24 -17.55 7.03
C PHE A 188 -22.50 -18.22 6.48
N LYS A 189 -22.74 -19.47 6.89
CA LYS A 189 -23.97 -20.15 6.50
C LYS A 189 -25.09 -19.35 7.12
N PRO A 190 -26.14 -19.00 6.35
CA PRO A 190 -27.17 -18.16 6.88
C PRO A 190 -27.79 -18.80 8.12
N VAL A 191 -27.65 -18.17 9.28
CA VAL A 191 -28.12 -18.73 10.55
C VAL A 191 -29.62 -18.50 10.67
N THR A 192 -30.11 -17.38 10.11
CA THR A 192 -31.52 -16.98 10.16
C THR A 192 -32.16 -16.82 8.79
N ASN A 193 -31.36 -16.72 7.71
CA ASN A 193 -31.84 -16.39 6.36
C ASN A 193 -32.64 -15.07 6.36
N SER A 194 -32.28 -14.14 7.25
CA SER A 194 -32.96 -12.87 7.38
C SER A 194 -32.53 -11.89 6.28
N LYS A 195 -33.41 -10.96 5.89
CA LYS A 195 -33.04 -9.84 5.01
C LYS A 195 -31.85 -9.02 5.52
N ARG A 196 -31.52 -9.09 6.81
CA ARG A 196 -30.37 -8.42 7.40
C ARG A 196 -29.07 -9.16 7.09
N GLU A 197 -29.10 -10.48 7.12
CA GLU A 197 -27.97 -11.34 6.75
C GLU A 197 -27.58 -11.17 5.27
N GLU A 198 -28.58 -11.03 4.38
CA GLU A 198 -28.34 -10.66 2.98
C GLU A 198 -27.61 -9.31 2.83
N ARG A 199 -28.01 -8.30 3.62
CA ARG A 199 -27.34 -6.98 3.62
C ARG A 199 -25.93 -7.02 4.19
N VAL A 200 -25.68 -7.86 5.19
CA VAL A 200 -24.34 -8.09 5.72
C VAL A 200 -23.47 -8.72 4.64
N ASN A 201 -23.95 -9.74 3.93
CA ASN A 201 -23.22 -10.36 2.82
C ASN A 201 -22.93 -9.37 1.68
N GLU A 202 -23.92 -8.56 1.27
CA GLU A 202 -23.73 -7.49 0.29
C GLU A 202 -22.63 -6.51 0.75
N ASN A 203 -22.65 -6.07 2.01
CA ASN A 203 -21.60 -5.21 2.54
C ASN A 203 -20.24 -5.89 2.56
N LEU A 204 -20.16 -7.18 2.88
CA LEU A 204 -18.90 -7.93 2.89
C LEU A 204 -18.30 -8.07 1.49
N ASP A 205 -19.12 -8.24 0.46
CA ASP A 205 -18.67 -8.26 -0.93
C ASP A 205 -18.10 -6.89 -1.34
N LEU A 206 -18.80 -5.81 -0.99
CA LEU A 206 -18.31 -4.44 -1.22
C LEU A 206 -17.02 -4.15 -0.46
N MET A 207 -16.89 -4.64 0.77
CA MET A 207 -15.67 -4.53 1.56
C MET A 207 -14.52 -5.30 0.89
N SER A 208 -14.78 -6.49 0.36
CA SER A 208 -13.79 -7.30 -0.36
C SER A 208 -13.27 -6.56 -1.60
N GLU A 209 -14.19 -5.97 -2.37
CA GLU A 209 -13.84 -5.15 -3.55
C GLU A 209 -13.00 -3.92 -3.15
N GLY A 210 -13.45 -3.16 -2.16
CA GLY A 210 -12.71 -1.98 -1.69
C GLY A 210 -11.35 -2.34 -1.09
N MET A 211 -11.22 -3.47 -0.40
CA MET A 211 -9.93 -3.99 0.07
C MET A 211 -9.02 -4.39 -1.09
N SER A 212 -9.55 -4.96 -2.17
CA SER A 212 -8.80 -5.24 -3.39
C SER A 212 -8.24 -3.94 -3.99
N ARG A 213 -9.08 -2.89 -4.05
CA ARG A 213 -8.66 -1.57 -4.51
C ARG A 213 -7.55 -0.99 -3.62
N LEU A 214 -7.72 -1.00 -2.30
CA LEU A 214 -6.70 -0.55 -1.35
C LEU A 214 -5.38 -1.32 -1.50
N LYS A 215 -5.45 -2.64 -1.73
CA LYS A 215 -4.27 -3.46 -1.99
C LYS A 215 -3.55 -3.03 -3.27
N GLY A 216 -4.29 -2.74 -4.34
CA GLY A 216 -3.74 -2.18 -5.57
C GLY A 216 -2.97 -0.90 -5.32
N LEU A 217 -3.60 0.08 -4.65
CA LEU A 217 -2.96 1.34 -4.25
C LEU A 217 -1.71 1.09 -3.40
N ALA A 218 -1.79 0.25 -2.37
CA ALA A 218 -0.66 -0.03 -1.48
C ALA A 218 0.56 -0.61 -2.24
N ILE A 219 0.33 -1.51 -3.19
CA ILE A 219 1.39 -2.07 -4.04
C ILE A 219 1.96 -0.98 -4.94
N GLY A 220 1.10 -0.21 -5.62
CA GLY A 220 1.54 0.88 -6.51
C GLY A 220 2.36 1.94 -5.78
N LEU A 221 1.89 2.39 -4.62
CA LEU A 221 2.59 3.35 -3.76
C LEU A 221 3.94 2.79 -3.32
N GLY A 222 3.98 1.53 -2.89
CA GLY A 222 5.21 0.86 -2.47
C GLY A 222 6.26 0.74 -3.58
N ASP A 223 5.83 0.40 -4.80
CA ASP A 223 6.72 0.31 -5.97
C ASP A 223 7.26 1.71 -6.37
N GLU A 224 6.42 2.74 -6.34
CA GLU A 224 6.84 4.12 -6.65
C GLU A 224 7.84 4.65 -5.60
N ILE A 225 7.58 4.44 -4.30
CA ILE A 225 8.52 4.83 -3.22
C ILE A 225 9.89 4.16 -3.40
N LYS A 226 9.93 2.85 -3.70
CA LYS A 226 11.20 2.15 -3.97
C LYS A 226 11.94 2.77 -5.15
N THR A 227 11.23 3.04 -6.23
CA THR A 227 11.80 3.65 -7.45
C THR A 227 12.37 5.04 -7.15
N GLN A 228 11.65 5.85 -6.38
CA GLN A 228 12.11 7.19 -5.98
C GLN A 228 13.30 7.12 -5.01
N ASN A 229 13.34 6.16 -4.09
CA ASN A 229 14.50 5.95 -3.21
C ASN A 229 15.77 5.61 -4.02
N GLU A 230 15.67 4.70 -4.99
CA GLU A 230 16.79 4.39 -5.88
C GLU A 230 17.24 5.61 -6.70
N GLN A 231 16.29 6.47 -7.09
CA GLN A 231 16.60 7.72 -7.78
C GLN A 231 17.32 8.73 -6.87
N LEU A 232 16.88 8.88 -5.63
CA LEU A 232 17.53 9.71 -4.63
C LEU A 232 18.99 9.28 -4.39
N ASP A 233 19.26 7.98 -4.32
CA ASP A 233 20.63 7.48 -4.16
C ASP A 233 21.53 7.89 -5.34
N ARG A 234 21.02 7.78 -6.58
CA ARG A 234 21.75 8.23 -7.78
C ARG A 234 22.00 9.74 -7.74
N ILE A 235 20.98 10.53 -7.43
CA ILE A 235 21.08 11.99 -7.30
C ILE A 235 22.14 12.34 -6.25
N ASN A 236 22.11 11.71 -5.07
CA ASN A 236 23.03 11.98 -3.98
C ASN A 236 24.50 11.76 -4.42
N VAL A 237 24.78 10.64 -5.11
CA VAL A 237 26.12 10.39 -5.67
C VAL A 237 26.51 11.45 -6.70
N GLN A 238 25.61 11.87 -7.58
CA GLN A 238 25.89 12.89 -8.57
C GLN A 238 26.15 14.27 -7.95
N VAL A 239 25.36 14.65 -6.94
CA VAL A 239 25.52 15.89 -6.18
C VAL A 239 26.86 15.89 -5.45
N GLY A 240 27.21 14.81 -4.74
CA GLY A 240 28.50 14.71 -4.05
C GLY A 240 29.70 14.85 -5.00
N ARG A 241 29.61 14.26 -6.22
CA ARG A 241 30.65 14.45 -7.25
C ARG A 241 30.72 15.89 -7.75
N ALA A 242 29.57 16.55 -7.92
CA ALA A 242 29.53 17.95 -8.34
C ALA A 242 30.15 18.87 -7.28
N ASP A 243 29.84 18.65 -6.01
CA ASP A 243 30.36 19.44 -4.89
C ASP A 243 31.90 19.39 -4.80
N ILE A 244 32.48 18.19 -4.88
CA ILE A 244 33.93 18.00 -4.90
C ILE A 244 34.57 18.75 -6.08
N LYS A 245 34.01 18.61 -7.29
CA LYS A 245 34.52 19.30 -8.49
C LYS A 245 34.42 20.81 -8.39
N ILE A 246 33.28 21.34 -7.89
CA ILE A 246 33.08 22.78 -7.70
C ILE A 246 34.13 23.32 -6.72
N THR A 247 34.35 22.63 -5.61
CA THR A 247 35.34 23.04 -4.60
C THR A 247 36.76 23.08 -5.17
N ASP A 248 37.17 22.05 -5.90
CA ASP A 248 38.50 22.03 -6.54
C ASP A 248 38.64 23.11 -7.61
N GLN A 249 37.66 23.26 -8.49
CA GLN A 249 37.66 24.28 -9.55
C GLN A 249 37.69 25.70 -8.99
N ASN A 250 36.93 25.97 -7.93
CA ASN A 250 36.97 27.25 -7.22
C ASN A 250 38.37 27.54 -6.66
N ARG A 251 39.04 26.54 -6.10
CA ARG A 251 40.43 26.67 -5.64
C ARG A 251 41.38 26.96 -6.80
N GLN A 252 41.25 26.26 -7.92
CA GLN A 252 42.07 26.46 -9.10
C GLN A 252 41.89 27.85 -9.72
N MET A 253 40.64 28.32 -9.86
CA MET A 253 40.32 29.66 -10.40
C MET A 253 40.92 30.77 -9.54
N ARG A 254 40.81 30.66 -8.21
CA ARG A 254 41.45 31.62 -7.29
C ARG A 254 42.97 31.67 -7.44
N GLY A 255 43.60 30.56 -7.84
CA GLY A 255 45.03 30.49 -8.13
C GLY A 255 45.44 31.15 -9.44
N ILE A 256 44.54 31.24 -10.43
CA ILE A 256 44.80 31.88 -11.73
C ILE A 256 44.70 33.42 -11.63
N LEU A 257 43.85 33.93 -10.73
CA LEU A 257 43.64 35.37 -10.54
C LEU A 257 44.74 36.08 -9.73
N LYS A 258 45.74 35.34 -9.23
CA LYS A 258 46.90 35.89 -8.53
C LYS A 258 48.10 35.94 -9.46
#